data_AF-A0A8S9PE46-F1
#
_entry.id   AF-A0A8S9PE46-F1
#
_cell.length_a   1.000
_cell.length_b   1.000
_cell.length_c   1.000
_cell.angle_alpha   90.00
_cell.angle_beta   90.00
_cell.angle_gamma   90.00
#
_symmetry.space_group_name_H-M   'P 1'
#
loop_
_entity.id
_entity.type
_entity.pdbx_description
1 polymer ?
#
loop_
_entity_poly.entity_id
_entity_poly.type
_entity_poly.pdbx_seq_one_letter_code
_entity_poly.pdbx_strand_id
1 'polypeptide(L)'
;GSHKNEKLKVPPEEIRKLRNSPPSSYSVKFESFATMMDLVKDEYYESRPYTVGEFNWTFLIYPRGGDKDYTYTSYVSLYARIDDSNIIDSQVFSLENKSKHSVCLFVDLEPIMFHSFETKRGVKQFLPTAWFTAPWAPYGYISEGGECVFGIDVFVAPPFNKWENFSYDENISNPIFNWNITYVSTIHIDPYTSEPFSSGGRNWVLKVYPNGYGIGTGNSLSLYLLSESNGNDYV
;
A
#
# COMPACT_ATOMS: atom_id res chain seq x y z
N GLY A 1 -14.58 39.25 -3.58
CA GLY A 1 -13.27 38.56 -3.69
C GLY A 1 -13.48 37.30 -4.50
N SER A 2 -12.76 37.14 -5.60
CA SER A 2 -12.93 36.02 -6.53
C SER A 2 -12.40 34.73 -5.92
N HIS A 3 -13.26 33.71 -5.81
CA HIS A 3 -12.88 32.35 -5.48
C HIS A 3 -12.03 31.79 -6.63
N LYS A 4 -10.74 31.59 -6.36
CA LYS A 4 -9.85 30.87 -7.26
C LYS A 4 -10.21 29.39 -7.18
N ASN A 5 -10.79 28.86 -8.26
CA ASN A 5 -10.89 27.43 -8.49
C ASN A 5 -9.48 26.83 -8.41
N GLU A 6 -9.24 26.00 -7.40
CA GLU A 6 -8.09 25.11 -7.40
C GLU A 6 -8.21 24.20 -8.61
N LYS A 7 -7.23 24.32 -9.52
CA LYS A 7 -7.11 23.43 -10.67
C LYS A 7 -7.00 22.01 -10.15
N LEU A 8 -7.94 21.16 -10.54
CA LEU A 8 -7.88 19.71 -10.42
C LEU A 8 -6.47 19.24 -10.83
N LYS A 9 -5.80 18.53 -9.91
CA LYS A 9 -4.51 17.89 -10.17
C LYS A 9 -4.63 17.04 -11.43
N VAL A 10 -3.68 17.23 -12.34
CA VAL A 10 -3.46 16.34 -13.49
C VAL A 10 -3.28 14.91 -12.96
N PRO A 11 -3.92 13.88 -13.54
CA PRO A 11 -3.68 12.49 -13.14
C PRO A 11 -2.18 12.16 -13.25
N PRO A 12 -1.63 11.27 -12.40
CA PRO A 12 -0.22 10.91 -12.45
C PRO A 12 0.15 10.36 -13.83
N GLU A 13 1.35 10.69 -14.31
CA GLU A 13 1.84 10.19 -15.59
C GLU A 13 1.96 8.65 -15.59
N GLU A 14 1.36 8.03 -16.60
CA GLU A 14 1.43 6.59 -16.89
C GLU A 14 2.89 6.18 -17.17
N ILE A 15 3.44 5.23 -16.39
CA ILE A 15 4.82 4.79 -16.57
C ILE A 15 4.86 3.44 -17.30
N ARG A 16 5.44 3.43 -18.52
CA ARG A 16 5.78 2.19 -19.23
C ARG A 16 7.13 1.66 -18.73
N LYS A 17 7.15 0.46 -18.13
CA LYS A 17 8.39 -0.24 -17.74
C LYS A 17 8.47 -1.62 -18.40
N LEU A 18 9.70 -2.11 -18.57
CA LEU A 18 10.00 -3.47 -19.02
C LEU A 18 10.23 -4.36 -17.79
N ARG A 19 9.59 -5.53 -17.72
CA ARG A 19 9.72 -6.51 -16.62
C ARG A 19 10.13 -7.88 -17.19
N ASN A 20 10.93 -8.64 -16.44
CA ASN A 20 11.45 -9.96 -16.87
C ASN A 20 10.59 -11.16 -16.41
N SER A 21 9.66 -10.96 -15.48
CA SER A 21 8.81 -12.01 -14.89
C SER A 21 7.39 -11.97 -15.45
N PRO A 22 6.68 -13.11 -15.55
CA PRO A 22 5.27 -13.13 -15.95
C PRO A 22 4.36 -12.47 -14.90
N PRO A 23 3.15 -12.04 -15.30
CA PRO A 23 2.11 -11.62 -14.37
C PRO A 23 1.81 -12.75 -13.37
N SER A 24 1.59 -12.38 -12.12
CA SER A 24 1.33 -13.27 -11.00
C SER A 24 -0.15 -13.57 -10.74
N SER A 25 -1.09 -12.71 -11.15
CA SER A 25 -2.51 -12.89 -10.84
C SER A 25 -3.26 -13.69 -11.89
N TYR A 26 -3.22 -13.27 -13.16
CA TYR A 26 -3.88 -14.00 -14.24
C TYR A 26 -3.21 -13.78 -15.60
N SER A 27 -3.30 -14.77 -16.48
CA SER A 27 -2.90 -14.65 -17.88
C SER A 27 -3.79 -15.51 -18.77
N VAL A 28 -4.09 -15.01 -19.96
CA VAL A 28 -4.79 -15.72 -21.02
C VAL A 28 -3.92 -15.74 -22.27
N LYS A 29 -3.79 -16.91 -22.88
CA LYS A 29 -3.13 -17.08 -24.18
C LYS A 29 -4.20 -17.23 -25.26
N PHE A 30 -4.05 -16.49 -26.36
CA PHE A 30 -4.79 -16.72 -27.58
C PHE A 30 -3.88 -17.37 -28.61
N GLU A 31 -4.37 -18.41 -29.26
CA GLU A 31 -3.68 -19.05 -30.39
C GLU A 31 -3.59 -18.12 -31.60
N SER A 32 -4.58 -17.22 -31.75
CA SER A 32 -4.61 -16.20 -32.79
C SER A 32 -5.33 -14.96 -32.28
N PHE A 33 -4.61 -13.84 -32.19
CA PHE A 33 -5.23 -12.55 -31.86
C PHE A 33 -6.30 -12.16 -32.88
N ALA A 34 -6.02 -12.36 -34.17
CA ALA A 34 -6.94 -12.06 -35.25
C ALA A 34 -8.25 -12.87 -35.11
N THR A 35 -8.14 -14.16 -34.80
CA THR A 35 -9.32 -15.01 -34.60
C THR A 35 -10.13 -14.55 -33.39
N MET A 36 -9.48 -14.22 -32.26
CA MET A 36 -10.18 -13.65 -31.11
C MET A 36 -10.91 -12.36 -31.48
N MET A 37 -10.21 -11.46 -32.18
CA MET A 37 -10.73 -10.18 -32.64
C MET A 37 -11.94 -10.35 -33.58
N ASP A 38 -11.94 -11.34 -34.45
CA ASP A 38 -13.07 -11.63 -35.34
C ASP A 38 -14.27 -12.26 -34.60
N LEU A 39 -14.01 -13.09 -33.59
CA LEU A 39 -15.04 -13.72 -32.77
C LEU A 39 -15.79 -12.69 -31.92
N VAL A 40 -15.07 -11.78 -31.26
CA VAL A 40 -15.67 -10.76 -30.38
C VAL A 40 -16.17 -9.52 -31.13
N LYS A 41 -15.73 -9.33 -32.39
CA LYS A 41 -16.13 -8.21 -33.25
C LYS A 41 -15.91 -6.84 -32.57
N ASP A 42 -16.99 -6.13 -32.26
CA ASP A 42 -16.97 -4.80 -31.63
C ASP A 42 -17.13 -4.87 -30.10
N GLU A 43 -17.17 -6.07 -29.52
CA GLU A 43 -17.27 -6.29 -28.08
C GLU A 43 -15.88 -6.59 -27.47
N TYR A 44 -15.87 -7.44 -26.44
CA TYR A 44 -14.70 -7.81 -25.68
C TYR A 44 -14.64 -9.31 -25.46
N TYR A 45 -13.42 -9.81 -25.29
CA TYR A 45 -13.20 -11.10 -24.66
C TYR A 45 -13.37 -10.96 -23.14
N GLU A 46 -14.08 -11.91 -22.55
CA GLU A 46 -14.24 -12.04 -21.10
C GLU A 46 -13.55 -13.32 -20.61
N SER A 47 -12.64 -13.19 -19.65
CA SER A 47 -11.95 -14.35 -19.07
C SER A 47 -12.87 -15.22 -18.21
N ARG A 48 -12.39 -16.41 -17.86
CA ARG A 48 -12.97 -17.12 -16.70
C ARG A 48 -12.71 -16.31 -15.43
N PRO A 49 -13.59 -16.41 -14.41
CA PRO A 49 -13.32 -15.80 -13.12
C PRO A 49 -12.02 -16.34 -12.49
N TYR A 50 -11.28 -15.48 -11.81
CA TYR A 50 -10.11 -15.83 -11.02
C TYR A 50 -10.13 -15.06 -9.70
N THR A 51 -9.56 -15.64 -8.64
CA THR A 51 -9.64 -15.09 -7.29
C THR A 51 -8.32 -14.45 -6.90
N VAL A 52 -8.39 -13.23 -6.35
CA VAL A 52 -7.25 -12.52 -5.77
C VAL A 52 -7.70 -11.87 -4.47
N GLY A 53 -6.99 -12.16 -3.38
CA GLY A 53 -7.49 -11.87 -2.04
C GLY A 53 -8.77 -12.67 -1.76
N GLU A 54 -9.83 -11.97 -1.36
CA GLU A 54 -11.17 -12.55 -1.12
C GLU A 54 -12.16 -12.24 -2.25
N PHE A 55 -11.69 -11.61 -3.33
CA PHE A 55 -12.53 -11.10 -4.40
C PHE A 55 -12.36 -11.93 -5.68
N ASN A 56 -13.47 -12.12 -6.39
CA ASN A 56 -13.47 -12.69 -7.72
C ASN A 56 -13.32 -11.60 -8.78
N TRP A 57 -12.50 -11.88 -9.77
CA TRP A 57 -12.13 -10.96 -10.83
C TRP A 57 -12.38 -11.58 -12.19
N THR A 58 -12.68 -10.74 -13.16
CA THR A 58 -12.74 -11.09 -14.57
C THR A 58 -11.87 -10.12 -15.36
N PHE A 59 -11.13 -10.64 -16.32
CA PHE A 59 -10.26 -9.85 -17.19
C PHE A 59 -10.94 -9.64 -18.55
N LEU A 60 -11.14 -8.36 -18.90
CA LEU A 60 -11.82 -7.93 -20.12
C LEU A 60 -10.81 -7.36 -21.11
N ILE A 61 -10.89 -7.82 -22.36
CA ILE A 61 -9.98 -7.41 -23.44
C ILE A 61 -10.81 -6.92 -24.62
N TYR A 62 -10.73 -5.63 -24.93
CA TYR A 62 -11.39 -5.01 -26.06
C TYR A 62 -10.38 -4.85 -27.20
N PRO A 63 -10.38 -5.70 -28.24
CA PRO A 63 -9.36 -5.64 -29.27
C PRO A 63 -9.48 -4.43 -30.19
N ARG A 64 -10.67 -3.80 -30.29
CA ARG A 64 -10.92 -2.58 -31.10
C ARG A 64 -11.19 -1.33 -30.25
N GLY A 65 -11.07 -1.45 -28.93
CA GLY A 65 -11.39 -0.39 -27.97
C GLY A 65 -12.84 -0.45 -27.49
N GLY A 66 -13.09 0.08 -26.29
CA GLY A 66 -14.42 0.07 -25.66
C GLY A 66 -15.36 1.24 -26.04
N ASP A 67 -14.81 2.37 -26.52
CA ASP A 67 -15.59 3.53 -26.97
C ASP A 67 -15.32 3.83 -28.44
N LYS A 68 -16.38 4.13 -29.19
CA LYS A 68 -16.33 4.44 -30.63
C LYS A 68 -15.86 5.85 -30.96
N ASP A 69 -15.39 6.61 -29.96
CA ASP A 69 -15.00 8.03 -30.10
C ASP A 69 -13.70 8.24 -30.90
N TYR A 70 -13.01 7.17 -31.30
CA TYR A 70 -11.73 7.27 -31.99
C TYR A 70 -11.90 7.14 -33.50
N THR A 71 -11.70 8.26 -34.20
CA THR A 71 -11.90 8.40 -35.64
C THR A 71 -10.73 7.93 -36.52
N TYR A 72 -9.53 7.70 -35.95
CA TYR A 72 -8.31 7.42 -36.73
C TYR A 72 -7.47 6.22 -36.29
N THR A 73 -7.49 5.83 -35.01
CA THR A 73 -6.66 4.73 -34.49
C THR A 73 -7.44 3.91 -33.45
N SER A 74 -7.58 2.62 -33.69
CA SER A 74 -8.12 1.68 -32.70
C SER A 74 -7.03 1.22 -31.73
N TYR A 75 -7.37 1.12 -30.45
CA TYR A 75 -6.48 0.62 -29.40
C TYR A 75 -7.06 -0.64 -28.79
N VAL A 76 -6.19 -1.57 -28.39
CA VAL A 76 -6.59 -2.59 -27.43
C VAL A 76 -6.83 -1.91 -26.09
N SER A 77 -7.97 -2.16 -25.48
CA SER A 77 -8.27 -1.73 -24.10
C SER A 77 -8.33 -2.95 -23.20
N LEU A 78 -7.87 -2.80 -21.97
CA LEU A 78 -7.77 -3.87 -20.99
C LEU A 78 -8.43 -3.42 -19.70
N TYR A 79 -9.27 -4.25 -19.08
CA TYR A 79 -9.95 -3.92 -17.83
C TYR A 79 -9.99 -5.12 -16.87
N ALA A 80 -9.79 -4.85 -15.59
CA ALA A 80 -10.18 -5.71 -14.49
C ALA A 80 -11.63 -5.39 -14.12
N ARG A 81 -12.46 -6.41 -13.95
CA ARG A 81 -13.81 -6.30 -13.39
C ARG A 81 -13.89 -7.14 -12.12
N ILE A 82 -14.19 -6.52 -10.99
CA ILE A 82 -14.48 -7.20 -9.73
C ILE A 82 -15.93 -7.68 -9.73
N ASP A 83 -16.20 -8.83 -9.12
CA ASP A 83 -17.57 -9.30 -8.86
C ASP A 83 -18.18 -8.54 -7.68
N ASP A 84 -19.32 -7.91 -7.95
CA ASP A 84 -20.02 -6.92 -7.14
C ASP A 84 -20.51 -7.49 -5.79
N SER A 85 -20.53 -8.81 -5.64
CA SER A 85 -21.28 -9.49 -4.58
C SER A 85 -20.83 -9.18 -3.15
N ASN A 86 -19.62 -8.63 -2.94
CA ASN A 86 -19.05 -8.39 -1.60
C ASN A 86 -18.24 -7.07 -1.44
N ILE A 87 -18.43 -6.07 -2.29
CA ILE A 87 -17.59 -4.85 -2.26
C ILE A 87 -18.06 -3.89 -1.17
N ILE A 88 -17.33 -3.81 -0.05
CA ILE A 88 -17.57 -2.81 1.02
C ILE A 88 -16.58 -1.64 0.96
N ASP A 89 -15.36 -1.83 0.43
CA ASP A 89 -14.42 -0.80 -0.05
C ASP A 89 -13.08 -1.51 -0.28
N SER A 90 -12.73 -1.84 -1.52
CA SER A 90 -11.47 -2.54 -1.82
C SER A 90 -10.51 -1.66 -2.60
N GLN A 91 -9.29 -1.48 -2.10
CA GLN A 91 -8.20 -0.84 -2.84
C GLN A 91 -7.44 -1.87 -3.65
N VAL A 92 -7.42 -1.69 -4.97
CA VAL A 92 -6.82 -2.65 -5.91
C VAL A 92 -5.90 -1.96 -6.89
N PHE A 93 -4.80 -2.64 -7.23
CA PHE A 93 -3.82 -2.14 -8.17
C PHE A 93 -3.35 -3.15 -9.23
N SER A 94 -3.09 -2.57 -10.41
CA SER A 94 -2.26 -3.00 -11.55
C SER A 94 -2.92 -3.81 -12.68
N LEU A 95 -2.36 -3.68 -13.89
CA LEU A 95 -2.82 -4.32 -15.13
C LEU A 95 -1.62 -4.68 -16.01
N GLU A 96 -1.37 -5.96 -16.27
CA GLU A 96 -0.08 -6.45 -16.79
C GLU A 96 -0.15 -7.33 -18.03
N ASN A 97 0.02 -6.78 -19.22
CA ASN A 97 0.05 -7.61 -20.43
C ASN A 97 1.45 -8.19 -20.74
N LYS A 98 1.52 -9.52 -20.95
CA LYS A 98 2.71 -10.20 -21.48
C LYS A 98 2.47 -10.69 -22.90
N SER A 99 3.40 -10.40 -23.81
CA SER A 99 3.56 -11.14 -25.06
C SER A 99 4.94 -11.80 -25.14
N LYS A 100 5.14 -12.72 -26.09
CA LYS A 100 6.30 -13.62 -26.12
C LYS A 100 7.66 -12.88 -26.15
N HIS A 101 7.75 -11.67 -26.70
CA HIS A 101 9.02 -10.93 -26.85
C HIS A 101 9.00 -9.48 -26.29
N SER A 102 7.90 -9.03 -25.69
CA SER A 102 7.80 -7.70 -25.08
C SER A 102 6.77 -7.68 -23.94
N VAL A 103 7.20 -7.19 -22.78
CA VAL A 103 6.38 -7.02 -21.59
C VAL A 103 6.06 -5.53 -21.46
N CYS A 104 4.81 -5.16 -21.67
CA CYS A 104 4.36 -3.78 -21.47
C CYS A 104 3.63 -3.73 -20.12
N LEU A 105 4.32 -3.17 -19.12
CA LEU A 105 3.78 -2.97 -17.79
C LEU A 105 2.94 -1.69 -17.77
N PHE A 106 1.68 -1.82 -17.34
CA PHE A 106 0.88 -0.69 -16.91
C PHE A 106 0.63 -0.79 -15.40
N VAL A 107 0.93 0.27 -14.67
CA VAL A 107 0.73 0.32 -13.22
C VAL A 107 -0.03 1.59 -12.90
N ASP A 108 -1.19 1.44 -12.28
CA ASP A 108 -1.81 2.55 -11.57
C ASP A 108 -0.95 2.86 -10.33
N LEU A 109 -0.47 4.09 -10.24
CA LEU A 109 0.44 4.50 -9.16
C LEU A 109 -0.29 4.81 -7.85
N GLU A 110 -1.61 5.03 -7.89
CA GLU A 110 -2.44 5.32 -6.71
C GLU A 110 -3.52 4.26 -6.47
N PRO A 111 -3.84 3.94 -5.19
CA PRO A 111 -4.79 2.87 -4.88
C PRO A 111 -6.16 3.21 -5.43
N ILE A 112 -6.71 2.32 -6.25
CA ILE A 112 -8.03 2.53 -6.80
C ILE A 112 -9.05 1.81 -5.93
N MET A 113 -9.99 2.57 -5.38
CA MET A 113 -11.15 2.00 -4.70
C MET A 113 -12.18 1.55 -5.73
N PHE A 114 -12.58 0.29 -5.63
CA PHE A 114 -13.76 -0.23 -6.33
C PHE A 114 -14.99 -0.02 -5.45
N HIS A 115 -16.05 0.47 -6.05
CA HIS A 115 -17.36 0.62 -5.42
C HIS A 115 -18.41 -0.11 -6.26
N SER A 116 -19.58 -0.40 -5.69
CA SER A 116 -20.65 -1.15 -6.37
C SER A 116 -21.15 -0.52 -7.67
N PHE A 117 -20.94 0.78 -7.88
CA PHE A 117 -21.29 1.52 -9.09
C PHE A 117 -20.14 1.63 -10.10
N GLU A 118 -18.91 1.29 -9.71
CA GLU A 118 -17.71 1.33 -10.55
C GLU A 118 -16.88 0.04 -10.37
N THR A 119 -17.39 -1.04 -10.96
CA THR A 119 -16.82 -2.40 -10.80
C THR A 119 -15.76 -2.73 -11.85
N LYS A 120 -15.48 -1.82 -12.79
CA LYS A 120 -14.46 -2.00 -13.85
C LYS A 120 -13.42 -0.89 -13.84
N ARG A 121 -12.13 -1.26 -13.94
CA ARG A 121 -11.00 -0.34 -14.08
C ARG A 121 -9.92 -0.90 -15.00
N GLY A 122 -9.19 -0.03 -15.67
CA GLY A 122 -8.12 -0.43 -16.56
C GLY A 122 -7.76 0.64 -17.58
N VAL A 123 -7.10 0.23 -18.65
CA VAL A 123 -6.45 1.11 -19.61
C VAL A 123 -7.26 1.17 -20.89
N LYS A 124 -7.81 2.36 -21.17
CA LYS A 124 -8.59 2.60 -22.39
C LYS A 124 -7.72 2.54 -23.66
N GLN A 125 -6.48 3.02 -23.62
CA GLN A 125 -5.56 3.04 -24.78
C GLN A 125 -4.27 2.30 -24.47
N PHE A 126 -4.36 0.98 -24.25
CA PHE A 126 -3.19 0.21 -23.84
C PHE A 126 -2.11 0.19 -24.92
N LEU A 127 -2.42 -0.37 -26.09
CA LEU A 127 -1.53 -0.44 -27.23
C LEU A 127 -2.33 -0.35 -28.54
N PRO A 128 -1.77 0.23 -29.61
CA PRO A 128 -2.46 0.28 -30.90
C PRO A 128 -2.84 -1.12 -31.37
N THR A 129 -4.08 -1.32 -31.82
CA THR A 129 -4.57 -2.60 -32.34
C THR A 129 -3.71 -3.09 -33.50
N ALA A 130 -3.23 -2.16 -34.32
CA ALA A 130 -2.33 -2.45 -35.45
C ALA A 130 -1.07 -3.21 -35.03
N TRP A 131 -0.59 -3.07 -33.79
CA TRP A 131 0.57 -3.82 -33.29
C TRP A 131 0.29 -5.30 -33.09
N PHE A 132 -1.00 -5.68 -33.03
CA PHE A 132 -1.48 -7.04 -32.90
C PHE A 132 -2.10 -7.59 -34.22
N THR A 133 -2.05 -6.83 -35.32
CA THR A 133 -2.59 -7.28 -36.60
C THR A 133 -1.63 -7.08 -37.77
N ALA A 134 -0.60 -6.26 -37.60
CA ALA A 134 0.40 -6.02 -38.64
C ALA A 134 1.26 -7.28 -38.88
N PRO A 135 1.34 -7.78 -40.13
CA PRO A 135 2.13 -8.97 -40.48
C PRO A 135 3.64 -8.85 -40.23
N TRP A 136 4.14 -7.63 -39.97
CA TRP A 136 5.55 -7.26 -39.97
C TRP A 136 5.96 -6.52 -38.69
N ALA A 137 5.24 -6.71 -37.59
CA ALA A 137 5.53 -6.00 -36.34
C ALA A 137 6.87 -6.46 -35.71
N PRO A 138 7.93 -5.61 -35.66
CA PRO A 138 9.19 -5.90 -34.97
C PRO A 138 9.05 -5.81 -33.44
N TYR A 139 7.83 -5.68 -32.92
CA TYR A 139 7.55 -5.25 -31.56
C TYR A 139 7.34 -6.40 -30.57
N GLY A 140 7.30 -7.66 -31.03
CA GLY A 140 7.28 -8.84 -30.16
C GLY A 140 5.94 -9.20 -29.50
N TYR A 141 4.86 -8.48 -29.85
CA TYR A 141 3.52 -8.64 -29.25
C TYR A 141 2.75 -9.88 -29.70
N ILE A 142 3.13 -10.42 -30.84
CA ILE A 142 2.56 -11.61 -31.44
C ILE A 142 3.70 -12.51 -31.90
N SER A 143 3.55 -13.82 -31.68
CA SER A 143 4.52 -14.79 -32.20
C SER A 143 4.30 -15.11 -33.67
N GLU A 144 5.30 -15.72 -34.28
CA GLU A 144 5.11 -16.45 -35.53
C GLU A 144 3.94 -17.44 -35.36
N GLY A 145 2.88 -17.29 -36.16
CA GLY A 145 1.61 -18.03 -36.00
C GLY A 145 0.43 -17.23 -35.43
N GLY A 146 0.61 -15.99 -34.97
CA GLY A 146 -0.50 -15.14 -34.50
C GLY A 146 -0.80 -15.23 -33.01
N GLU A 147 -0.06 -16.04 -32.25
CA GLU A 147 -0.31 -16.22 -30.82
C GLU A 147 0.03 -14.94 -30.06
N CYS A 148 -0.80 -14.60 -29.07
CA CYS A 148 -0.51 -13.55 -28.11
C CYS A 148 -0.89 -14.02 -26.71
N VAL A 149 -0.31 -13.36 -25.71
CA VAL A 149 -0.70 -13.53 -24.32
C VAL A 149 -1.17 -12.17 -23.83
N PHE A 150 -2.12 -12.17 -22.91
CA PHE A 150 -2.49 -11.03 -22.10
C PHE A 150 -2.46 -11.44 -20.65
N GLY A 151 -2.16 -10.51 -19.76
CA GLY A 151 -2.20 -10.77 -18.34
C GLY A 151 -2.65 -9.58 -17.53
N ILE A 152 -2.71 -9.82 -16.23
CA ILE A 152 -3.08 -8.83 -15.23
C ILE A 152 -2.44 -9.21 -13.89
N ASP A 153 -1.94 -8.21 -13.16
CA ASP A 153 -1.61 -8.32 -11.75
C ASP A 153 -2.58 -7.48 -10.93
N VAL A 154 -3.30 -8.13 -10.02
CA VAL A 154 -4.23 -7.48 -9.10
C VAL A 154 -3.60 -7.58 -7.71
N PHE A 155 -3.49 -6.46 -7.00
CA PHE A 155 -3.08 -6.45 -5.59
C PHE A 155 -4.20 -5.89 -4.75
N VAL A 156 -4.73 -6.68 -3.82
CA VAL A 156 -5.76 -6.25 -2.86
C VAL A 156 -5.07 -5.83 -1.56
N ALA A 157 -5.21 -4.57 -1.17
CA ALA A 157 -4.73 -4.13 0.14
C ALA A 157 -5.63 -4.70 1.25
N PRO A 158 -5.07 -5.15 2.40
CA PRO A 158 -5.89 -5.51 3.54
C PRO A 158 -6.69 -4.28 4.03
N PRO A 159 -7.87 -4.49 4.63
CA PRO A 159 -8.64 -3.38 5.17
C PRO A 159 -7.82 -2.60 6.18
N PHE A 160 -7.93 -1.27 6.16
CA PHE A 160 -7.30 -0.42 7.16
C PHE A 160 -7.89 -0.75 8.54
N ASN A 161 -7.12 -1.46 9.38
CA ASN A 161 -7.58 -1.94 10.68
C ASN A 161 -6.54 -1.79 11.80
N LYS A 162 -5.40 -1.15 11.50
CA LYS A 162 -4.32 -0.90 12.47
C LYS A 162 -4.03 0.58 12.52
N TRP A 163 -4.40 1.19 13.62
CA TRP A 163 -4.03 2.55 13.98
C TRP A 163 -3.97 2.65 15.50
N GLU A 164 -3.19 3.60 16.00
CA GLU A 164 -3.14 3.90 17.43
C GLU A 164 -3.57 5.35 17.65
N ASN A 165 -4.22 5.58 18.78
CA ASN A 165 -4.44 6.91 19.29
C ASN A 165 -3.50 7.11 20.48
N PHE A 166 -2.49 7.94 20.30
CA PHE A 166 -1.57 8.31 21.36
C PHE A 166 -2.03 9.62 22.00
N SER A 167 -2.37 9.58 23.28
CA SER A 167 -2.63 10.76 24.10
C SER A 167 -1.75 10.74 25.35
N TYR A 168 -1.24 11.90 25.75
CA TYR A 168 -0.59 12.07 27.05
C TYR A 168 -1.65 12.01 28.16
N ASP A 169 -1.30 11.45 29.33
CA ASP A 169 -2.14 11.55 30.53
C ASP A 169 -2.22 13.02 30.99
N GLU A 170 -3.25 13.75 30.55
CA GLU A 170 -3.47 15.14 30.97
C GLU A 170 -3.89 15.24 32.46
N ASN A 171 -4.31 14.12 33.08
CA ASN A 171 -4.84 14.08 34.43
C ASN A 171 -4.16 13.01 35.30
N ILE A 172 -2.84 13.11 35.48
CA ILE A 172 -2.14 12.31 36.49
C ILE A 172 -2.71 12.68 37.87
N SER A 173 -3.47 11.77 38.49
CA SER A 173 -3.96 11.94 39.86
C SER A 173 -2.79 11.95 40.83
N ASN A 174 -2.67 13.00 41.66
CA ASN A 174 -1.59 13.20 42.64
C ASN A 174 -0.18 13.22 42.00
N PRO A 175 0.15 14.21 41.16
CA PRO A 175 1.44 14.27 40.46
C PRO A 175 2.62 14.55 41.40
N ILE A 176 2.35 14.86 42.67
CA ILE A 176 3.36 15.26 43.65
C ILE A 176 3.59 14.11 44.62
N PHE A 177 4.77 13.49 44.52
CA PHE A 177 5.30 12.58 45.53
C PHE A 177 6.24 13.36 46.45
N ASN A 178 5.93 13.38 47.75
CA ASN A 178 6.75 14.02 48.76
C ASN A 178 7.59 12.97 49.49
N TRP A 179 8.91 13.09 49.41
CA TRP A 179 9.85 12.23 50.12
C TRP A 179 10.81 13.06 50.94
N ASN A 180 10.85 12.82 52.25
CA ASN A 180 11.74 13.50 53.16
C ASN A 180 12.98 12.65 53.44
N ILE A 181 14.15 13.18 53.12
CA ILE A 181 15.45 12.52 53.34
C ILE A 181 16.13 13.21 54.52
N THR A 182 16.31 12.47 55.61
CA THR A 182 17.07 12.92 56.78
C THR A 182 18.56 12.60 56.61
N TYR A 183 19.43 13.37 57.25
CA TYR A 183 20.89 13.14 57.27
C TYR A 183 21.60 13.21 55.90
N VAL A 184 21.25 14.23 55.09
CA VAL A 184 21.91 14.47 53.79
C VAL A 184 23.32 15.08 53.95
N SER A 185 23.64 15.66 55.11
CA SER A 185 24.92 16.32 55.42
C SER A 185 26.04 15.37 55.85
N THR A 186 25.73 14.09 56.11
CA THR A 186 26.73 13.06 56.36
C THR A 186 27.15 12.43 55.04
N ILE A 187 28.45 12.31 54.78
CA ILE A 187 28.99 11.58 53.63
C ILE A 187 28.62 10.10 53.81
N HIS A 188 27.42 9.73 53.36
CA HIS A 188 26.96 8.36 53.27
C HIS A 188 27.28 7.83 51.88
N ILE A 189 27.98 6.70 51.84
CA ILE A 189 28.35 6.02 50.59
C ILE A 189 27.12 5.34 49.98
N ASP A 190 26.16 4.93 50.82
CA ASP A 190 24.98 4.21 50.37
C ASP A 190 23.90 5.15 49.84
N PRO A 191 23.19 4.76 48.76
CA PRO A 191 22.08 5.53 48.23
C PRO A 191 20.85 5.43 49.13
N TYR A 192 20.10 6.53 49.22
CA TYR A 192 18.74 6.52 49.74
C TYR A 192 17.79 6.01 48.67
N THR A 193 16.84 5.17 49.05
CA THR A 193 15.78 4.64 48.17
C THR A 193 14.44 4.97 48.80
N SER A 194 13.50 5.53 48.04
CA SER A 194 12.16 5.84 48.54
C SER A 194 11.30 4.57 48.64
N GLU A 195 10.18 4.67 49.35
CA GLU A 195 9.08 3.72 49.15
C GLU A 195 8.54 3.85 47.72
N PRO A 196 7.95 2.79 47.14
CA PRO A 196 7.29 2.85 45.85
C PRO A 196 6.11 3.81 45.83
N PHE A 197 5.87 4.46 44.70
CA PHE A 197 4.71 5.32 44.48
C PHE A 197 4.16 5.16 43.06
N SER A 198 2.84 5.28 42.92
CA SER A 198 2.16 5.12 41.64
C SER A 198 1.92 6.48 40.97
N SER A 199 2.30 6.61 39.70
CA SER A 199 2.04 7.79 38.87
C SER A 199 2.03 7.40 37.39
N GLY A 200 1.06 7.92 36.62
CA GLY A 200 0.90 7.60 35.19
C GLY A 200 0.69 6.11 34.93
N GLY A 201 -0.06 5.42 35.79
CA GLY A 201 -0.35 3.98 35.67
C GLY A 201 0.83 3.05 35.92
N ARG A 202 1.97 3.55 36.41
CA ARG A 202 3.17 2.76 36.73
C ARG A 202 3.63 3.01 38.17
N ASN A 203 4.35 2.04 38.73
CA ASN A 203 4.98 2.17 40.03
C ASN A 203 6.45 2.54 39.89
N TRP A 204 6.86 3.55 40.66
CA TRP A 204 8.17 4.16 40.59
C TRP A 204 8.84 4.16 41.96
N VAL A 205 10.17 4.24 41.95
CA VAL A 205 11.00 4.44 43.13
C VAL A 205 12.03 5.52 42.82
N LEU A 206 12.26 6.44 43.77
CA LEU A 206 13.35 7.41 43.69
C LEU A 206 14.61 6.85 44.36
N LYS A 207 15.76 7.05 43.72
CA LYS A 207 17.07 6.70 44.27
C LYS A 207 18.00 7.90 44.27
N VAL A 208 18.52 8.25 45.45
CA VAL A 208 19.36 9.45 45.66
C VAL A 208 20.73 9.06 46.17
N TYR A 209 21.76 9.59 45.52
CA TYR A 209 23.16 9.48 45.91
C TYR A 209 23.66 10.85 46.35
N PRO A 210 23.76 11.12 47.67
CA PRO A 210 24.16 12.43 48.21
C PRO A 210 25.53 12.90 47.71
N ASN A 211 26.45 11.97 47.56
CA ASN A 211 27.80 12.21 47.06
C ASN A 211 27.97 11.84 45.57
N GLY A 212 26.86 11.69 44.84
CA GLY A 212 26.84 11.47 43.40
C GLY A 212 27.13 10.03 42.99
N TYR A 213 26.84 9.73 41.73
CA TYR A 213 27.08 8.44 41.11
C TYR A 213 27.72 8.60 39.72
N GLY A 214 28.57 7.64 39.32
CA GLY A 214 29.28 7.68 38.05
C GLY A 214 30.19 8.92 37.94
N ILE A 215 30.01 9.72 36.89
CA ILE A 215 30.83 10.91 36.62
C ILE A 215 30.65 12.02 37.68
N GLY A 216 29.54 12.03 38.41
CA GLY A 216 29.25 13.01 39.46
C GLY A 216 29.77 12.64 40.85
N THR A 217 30.45 11.50 40.99
CA THR A 217 30.91 10.99 42.29
C THR A 217 31.87 11.98 42.96
N GLY A 218 31.60 12.33 44.21
CA GLY A 218 32.40 13.23 45.04
C GLY A 218 32.10 14.72 44.85
N ASN A 219 31.27 15.11 43.87
CA ASN A 219 31.08 16.52 43.52
C ASN A 219 29.65 16.88 43.09
N SER A 220 28.69 15.97 43.18
CA SER A 220 27.31 16.23 42.75
C SER A 220 26.33 15.40 43.56
N LEU A 221 25.07 15.82 43.57
CA LEU A 221 23.93 14.99 43.97
C LEU A 221 23.42 14.26 42.73
N SER A 222 23.17 12.95 42.81
CA SER A 222 22.54 12.21 41.71
C SER A 222 21.17 11.69 42.14
N LEU A 223 20.15 11.93 41.32
CA LEU A 223 18.78 11.48 41.52
C LEU A 223 18.32 10.65 40.32
N TYR A 224 17.74 9.49 40.58
CA TYR A 224 17.19 8.60 39.57
C TYR A 224 15.72 8.29 39.88
N LEU A 225 14.92 8.23 38.83
CA LEU A 225 13.58 7.66 38.85
C LEU A 225 13.67 6.27 38.22
N LEU A 226 13.27 5.24 38.95
CA LEU A 226 13.37 3.84 38.54
C LEU A 226 11.99 3.21 38.53
N SER A 227 11.74 2.30 37.59
CA SER A 227 10.55 1.43 37.65
C SER A 227 10.70 0.45 38.81
N GLU A 228 9.66 0.27 39.62
CA GLU A 228 9.66 -0.69 40.75
C GLU A 228 9.98 -2.12 40.28
N SER A 229 9.53 -2.48 39.07
CA SER A 229 9.70 -3.84 38.52
C SER A 229 11.10 -4.13 37.96
N ASN A 230 12.02 -3.16 37.94
CA ASN A 230 13.30 -3.23 37.21
C ASN A 230 13.17 -3.67 35.73
N GLY A 231 11.97 -3.57 35.15
CA GLY A 231 11.75 -3.83 33.73
C GLY A 231 12.35 -2.71 32.89
N ASN A 232 13.22 -3.06 31.95
CA ASN A 232 13.78 -2.15 30.94
C ASN A 232 12.76 -1.79 29.85
N ASP A 233 11.49 -1.62 30.22
CA ASP A 233 10.44 -1.25 29.27
C ASP A 233 10.54 0.25 29.02
N TYR A 234 11.34 0.58 28.01
CA TYR A 234 11.46 1.92 27.44
C TYR A 234 10.08 2.51 27.15
N VAL A 235 9.95 3.81 27.41
CA VAL A 235 8.84 4.64 26.90
C VAL A 235 9.04 4.86 25.41
#